data_AF-A0A2S6Q376-F1
#
_entry.id   AF-A0A2S6Q376-F1
#
_cell.length_a   1.000
_cell.length_b   1.000
_cell.length_c   1.000
_cell.angle_alpha   90.00
_cell.angle_beta   90.00
_cell.angle_gamma   90.00
#
_symmetry.space_group_name_H-M   'P 1'
#
loop_
_entity.id
_entity.type
_entity.pdbx_description
1 polymer ?
#
loop_
_entity_poly.entity_id
_entity_poly.type
_entity_poly.pdbx_seq_one_letter_code
_entity_poly.pdbx_strand_id
1 'polypeptide(L)'
;GAVFGIDARIALVLISIASFAIAYNKQSINESKRLKEVTFNILEIEDALMAEYKKNYHDSVLFTTNYRSLSASQKQEILGGKSHLFKDPWGNEWAIYAFLSDPDVYKALGEGIQPACFTIISAGPDGYDKVARDYSSGVSDYDGCSMGDVIASYPANFSQQFDDLFYKFTTVGFEIELNKNVNERLDEIKTSLVAYARAEKLNRISHCNELDPAAANLDSTCDLDSSGVYEQSELDNANYFPKSTLDSSAAVYANTATYNPTVATDMENMLYLIGLPKAYAYDNANRLLYYNSNDKAATAPEYIASMYYKK
;
A
#
# COMPACT_ATOMS: atom_id res chain seq x y z
N GLY A 1 64.81 19.03 -50.36
CA GLY A 1 63.59 18.98 -49.55
C GLY A 1 63.49 17.67 -48.80
N ALA A 2 64.07 17.58 -47.61
CA ALA A 2 63.94 16.41 -46.71
C ALA A 2 63.86 16.77 -45.21
N VAL A 3 63.77 18.07 -44.86
CA VAL A 3 63.76 18.53 -43.46
C VAL A 3 62.33 18.80 -42.93
N PHE A 4 61.33 18.91 -43.80
CA PHE A 4 59.92 19.11 -43.41
C PHE A 4 59.14 17.81 -43.10
N GLY A 5 59.76 16.63 -43.23
CA GLY A 5 59.08 15.34 -43.09
C GLY A 5 59.14 14.71 -41.69
N ILE A 6 60.12 15.08 -40.87
CA ILE A 6 60.31 14.50 -39.52
C ILE A 6 59.52 15.30 -38.48
N ASP A 7 59.56 16.63 -38.54
CA ASP A 7 58.78 17.50 -37.64
C ASP A 7 57.27 17.32 -37.80
N ALA A 8 56.78 17.11 -39.02
CA ALA A 8 55.37 16.85 -39.27
C ALA A 8 54.90 15.52 -38.64
N ARG A 9 55.76 14.49 -38.57
CA ARG A 9 55.42 13.19 -37.98
C ARG A 9 55.44 13.23 -36.46
N ILE A 10 56.39 13.93 -35.85
CA ILE A 10 56.45 14.14 -34.40
C ILE A 10 55.26 15.00 -33.94
N ALA A 11 54.92 16.05 -34.68
CA ALA A 11 53.75 16.88 -34.40
C ALA A 11 52.44 16.08 -34.51
N LEU A 12 52.30 15.19 -35.51
CA LEU A 12 51.13 14.33 -35.67
C LEU A 12 50.98 13.35 -34.49
N VAL A 13 52.09 12.73 -34.06
CA VAL A 13 52.11 11.82 -32.89
C VAL A 13 51.74 12.57 -31.61
N LEU A 14 52.26 13.79 -31.39
CA LEU A 14 51.93 14.60 -30.22
C LEU A 14 50.47 15.07 -30.23
N ILE A 15 49.95 15.45 -31.39
CA ILE A 15 48.52 15.80 -31.55
C ILE A 15 47.65 14.57 -31.31
N SER A 16 48.04 13.39 -31.80
CA SER A 16 47.31 12.15 -31.53
C SER A 16 47.30 11.80 -30.04
N ILE A 17 48.44 11.87 -29.34
CA ILE A 17 48.53 11.60 -27.90
C ILE A 17 47.73 12.64 -27.11
N ALA A 18 47.83 13.93 -27.44
CA ALA A 18 47.07 14.99 -26.79
C ALA A 18 45.56 14.84 -27.05
N SER A 19 45.16 14.49 -28.27
CA SER A 19 43.76 14.21 -28.63
C SER A 19 43.24 12.97 -27.90
N PHE A 20 44.08 11.95 -27.72
CA PHE A 20 43.75 10.75 -26.95
C PHE A 20 43.60 11.07 -25.47
N ALA A 21 44.47 11.90 -24.89
CA ALA A 21 44.38 12.33 -23.50
C ALA A 21 43.15 13.22 -23.24
N ILE A 22 42.82 14.12 -24.17
CA ILE A 22 41.60 14.95 -24.11
C ILE A 22 40.35 14.06 -24.27
N ALA A 23 40.36 13.11 -25.20
CA ALA A 23 39.27 12.16 -25.38
C ALA A 23 39.09 11.29 -24.13
N TYR A 24 40.17 10.80 -23.54
CA TYR A 24 40.15 10.00 -22.31
C TYR A 24 39.64 10.79 -21.10
N ASN A 25 40.09 12.03 -20.91
CA ASN A 25 39.59 12.91 -19.86
C ASN A 25 38.11 13.26 -20.07
N LYS A 26 37.70 13.56 -21.31
CA LYS A 26 36.30 13.84 -21.63
C LYS A 26 35.42 12.61 -21.40
N GLN A 27 35.91 11.42 -21.75
CA GLN A 27 35.24 10.15 -21.49
C GLN A 27 35.12 9.89 -19.99
N SER A 28 36.19 10.06 -19.22
CA SER A 28 36.18 9.90 -17.76
C SER A 28 35.19 10.86 -17.06
N ILE A 29 35.15 12.14 -17.49
CA ILE A 29 34.17 13.11 -16.97
C ILE A 29 32.74 12.71 -17.36
N ASN A 30 32.53 12.25 -18.60
CA ASN A 30 31.23 11.82 -19.07
C ASN A 30 30.72 10.57 -18.33
N GLU A 31 31.59 9.59 -18.08
CA GLU A 31 31.26 8.41 -17.27
C GLU A 31 30.98 8.79 -15.82
N SER A 32 31.75 9.71 -15.23
CA SER A 32 31.45 10.24 -13.89
C SER A 32 30.09 10.95 -13.84
N LYS A 33 29.73 11.69 -14.89
CA LYS A 33 28.42 12.33 -15.01
C LYS A 33 27.30 11.28 -15.09
N ARG A 34 27.46 10.26 -15.95
CA ARG A 34 26.50 9.15 -16.10
C ARG A 34 26.32 8.36 -14.82
N LEU A 35 27.39 8.11 -14.06
CA LEU A 35 27.33 7.46 -12.75
C LEU A 35 26.58 8.28 -11.70
N LYS A 36 26.62 9.61 -11.77
CA LYS A 36 25.77 10.45 -10.91
C LYS A 36 24.32 10.43 -11.38
N GLU A 37 24.11 10.53 -12.69
CA GLU A 37 22.79 10.53 -13.31
C GLU A 37 22.04 9.23 -13.06
N VAL A 38 22.70 8.07 -13.15
CA VAL A 38 22.08 6.76 -12.86
C VAL A 38 21.64 6.68 -11.40
N THR A 39 22.42 7.21 -10.45
CA THR A 39 22.02 7.26 -9.03
C THR A 39 20.79 8.12 -8.81
N PHE A 40 20.73 9.32 -9.41
CA PHE A 40 19.55 10.17 -9.31
C PHE A 40 18.33 9.54 -9.99
N ASN A 41 18.50 8.96 -11.18
CA ASN A 41 17.44 8.27 -11.89
C ASN A 41 16.89 7.08 -11.08
N ILE A 42 17.75 6.31 -10.41
CA ILE A 42 17.32 5.20 -9.53
C ILE A 42 16.41 5.71 -8.40
N LEU A 43 16.80 6.81 -7.74
CA LEU A 43 15.98 7.40 -6.67
C LEU A 43 14.65 7.95 -7.21
N GLU A 44 14.64 8.57 -8.39
CA GLU A 44 13.41 9.02 -9.03
C GLU A 44 12.48 7.86 -9.46
N ILE A 45 13.07 6.72 -9.85
CA ILE A 45 12.35 5.48 -10.17
C ILE A 45 11.79 4.87 -8.88
N GLU A 46 12.56 4.81 -7.79
CA GLU A 46 12.08 4.39 -6.46
C GLU A 46 10.86 5.21 -6.03
N ASP A 47 10.94 6.54 -6.09
CA ASP A 47 9.83 7.42 -5.75
C ASP A 47 8.58 7.13 -6.60
N ALA A 48 8.77 6.90 -7.90
CA ALA A 48 7.67 6.59 -8.81
C ALA A 48 7.04 5.21 -8.52
N LEU A 49 7.87 4.19 -8.30
CA LEU A 49 7.43 2.85 -7.92
C LEU A 49 6.70 2.85 -6.57
N MET A 50 7.18 3.61 -5.59
CA MET A 50 6.52 3.77 -4.29
C MET A 50 5.17 4.49 -4.42
N ALA A 51 5.11 5.56 -5.23
CA ALA A 51 3.85 6.27 -5.49
C ALA A 51 2.83 5.36 -6.19
N GLU A 52 3.28 4.58 -7.18
CA GLU A 52 2.45 3.63 -7.89
C GLU A 52 2.00 2.49 -6.98
N TYR A 53 2.89 1.96 -6.13
CA TYR A 53 2.54 0.97 -5.12
C TYR A 53 1.46 1.48 -4.15
N LYS A 54 1.54 2.73 -3.70
CA LYS A 54 0.51 3.33 -2.85
C LYS A 54 -0.83 3.48 -3.56
N LYS A 55 -0.81 3.87 -4.84
CA LYS A 55 -2.00 4.04 -5.67
C LYS A 55 -2.68 2.70 -5.98
N ASN A 56 -1.89 1.67 -6.28
CA ASN A 56 -2.32 0.36 -6.75
C ASN A 56 -2.00 -0.74 -5.74
N TYR A 57 -2.08 -0.44 -4.45
CA TYR A 57 -1.69 -1.29 -3.31
C TYR A 57 -2.32 -2.70 -3.28
N HIS A 58 -3.28 -2.97 -4.17
CA HIS A 58 -3.95 -4.26 -4.35
C HIS A 58 -3.83 -4.90 -5.74
N ASP A 59 -3.21 -4.23 -6.71
CA ASP A 59 -2.98 -4.79 -8.04
C ASP A 59 -1.59 -5.44 -8.12
N SER A 60 -1.53 -6.73 -7.81
CA SER A 60 -0.29 -7.49 -7.88
C SER A 60 0.28 -7.59 -9.30
N VAL A 61 -0.56 -7.47 -10.34
CA VAL A 61 -0.17 -7.76 -11.73
C VAL A 61 0.84 -6.74 -12.26
N LEU A 62 0.66 -5.47 -11.91
CA LEU A 62 1.58 -4.40 -12.29
C LEU A 62 2.97 -4.58 -11.67
N PHE A 63 3.05 -5.23 -10.51
CA PHE A 63 4.30 -5.40 -9.77
C PHE A 63 4.99 -6.73 -10.08
N THR A 64 4.25 -7.80 -10.35
CA THR A 64 4.82 -9.12 -10.66
C THR A 64 5.29 -9.27 -12.11
N THR A 65 4.91 -8.36 -13.00
CA THR A 65 5.30 -8.41 -14.42
C THR A 65 6.66 -7.73 -14.62
N ASN A 66 7.59 -8.39 -15.32
CA ASN A 66 8.88 -7.78 -15.68
C ASN A 66 8.66 -6.46 -16.41
N TYR A 67 9.24 -5.37 -15.91
CA TYR A 67 9.08 -4.03 -16.47
C TYR A 67 9.37 -3.95 -17.98
N ARG A 68 10.34 -4.72 -18.48
CA ARG A 68 10.66 -4.74 -19.92
C ARG A 68 9.55 -5.32 -20.79
N SER A 69 8.75 -6.22 -20.22
CA SER A 69 7.61 -6.86 -20.87
C SER A 69 6.35 -5.98 -20.86
N LEU A 70 6.35 -4.88 -20.10
CA LEU A 70 5.24 -3.95 -20.04
C LEU A 70 5.12 -3.13 -21.33
N SER A 71 3.88 -2.81 -21.69
CA SER A 71 3.58 -1.86 -22.77
C SER A 71 4.10 -0.45 -22.44
N ALA A 72 4.30 0.39 -23.47
CA ALA A 72 4.76 1.77 -23.26
C ALA A 72 3.83 2.58 -22.35
N SER A 73 2.51 2.36 -22.42
CA SER A 73 1.53 3.01 -21.54
C SER A 73 1.66 2.54 -20.09
N GLN A 74 1.89 1.25 -19.85
CA GLN A 74 2.12 0.73 -18.50
C GLN A 74 3.45 1.24 -17.92
N LYS A 75 4.52 1.30 -18.72
CA LYS A 75 5.79 1.92 -18.32
C LYS A 75 5.59 3.40 -17.96
N GLN A 76 4.79 4.12 -18.73
CA GLN A 76 4.46 5.52 -18.46
C GLN A 76 3.65 5.69 -17.17
N GLU A 77 2.71 4.79 -16.89
CA GLU A 77 1.95 4.79 -15.64
C GLU A 77 2.84 4.57 -14.43
N ILE A 78 3.64 3.49 -14.43
CA ILE A 78 4.53 3.13 -13.33
C ILE A 78 5.56 4.24 -13.03
N LEU A 79 6.09 4.87 -14.08
CA LEU A 79 7.07 5.96 -13.93
C LEU A 79 6.42 7.35 -13.77
N GLY A 80 5.10 7.43 -13.57
CA GLY A 80 4.39 8.69 -13.34
C GLY A 80 4.54 9.71 -14.47
N GLY A 81 4.65 9.24 -15.72
CA GLY A 81 4.84 10.08 -16.91
C GLY A 81 6.28 10.53 -17.18
N LYS A 82 7.26 10.11 -16.38
CA LYS A 82 8.68 10.49 -16.52
C LYS A 82 9.37 9.71 -17.64
N SER A 83 9.15 10.12 -18.88
CA SER A 83 9.70 9.45 -20.07
C SER A 83 11.23 9.45 -20.14
N HIS A 84 11.91 10.40 -19.47
CA HIS A 84 13.37 10.40 -19.38
C HIS A 84 13.93 9.22 -18.61
N LEU A 85 13.12 8.58 -17.76
CA LEU A 85 13.50 7.39 -16.97
C LEU A 85 13.25 6.07 -17.71
N PHE A 86 12.81 6.10 -18.97
CA PHE A 86 12.57 4.84 -19.72
C PHE A 86 13.87 4.09 -20.03
N LYS A 87 14.99 4.80 -20.02
CA LYS A 87 16.33 4.27 -20.29
C LYS A 87 17.32 4.76 -19.24
N ASP A 88 18.37 3.99 -19.03
CA ASP A 88 19.50 4.40 -18.22
C ASP A 88 20.40 5.42 -18.96
N PRO A 89 21.39 6.04 -18.31
CA PRO A 89 22.26 7.04 -18.94
C PRO A 89 23.15 6.52 -20.09
N TRP A 90 23.23 5.20 -20.26
CA TRP A 90 23.91 4.54 -21.38
C TRP A 90 22.96 4.17 -22.51
N GLY A 91 21.65 4.35 -22.32
CA GLY A 91 20.61 4.18 -23.33
C GLY A 91 19.93 2.81 -23.32
N ASN A 92 20.21 1.98 -22.32
CA ASN A 92 19.62 0.65 -22.14
C ASN A 92 18.29 0.75 -21.39
N GLU A 93 17.37 -0.18 -21.62
CA GLU A 93 16.17 -0.27 -20.80
C GLU A 93 16.51 -0.81 -19.40
N TRP A 94 15.97 -0.15 -18.38
CA TRP A 94 16.02 -0.65 -17.00
C TRP A 94 15.42 -2.06 -16.90
N ALA A 95 15.99 -2.90 -16.03
CA ALA A 95 15.29 -4.09 -15.56
C ALA A 95 14.76 -3.81 -14.15
N ILE A 96 13.43 -3.87 -13.99
CA ILE A 96 12.77 -3.67 -12.71
C ILE A 96 11.98 -4.92 -12.39
N TYR A 97 12.22 -5.47 -11.21
CA TYR A 97 11.56 -6.64 -10.67
C TYR A 97 10.87 -6.27 -9.37
N ALA A 98 9.64 -6.73 -9.17
CA ALA A 98 9.00 -6.67 -7.86
C ALA A 98 8.62 -8.06 -7.36
N PHE A 99 8.77 -8.25 -6.06
CA PHE A 99 8.48 -9.48 -5.35
C PHE A 99 7.54 -9.12 -4.20
N LEU A 100 6.38 -9.77 -4.12
CA LEU A 100 5.48 -9.60 -2.98
C LEU A 100 5.89 -10.58 -1.89
N SER A 101 5.83 -10.16 -0.64
CA SER A 101 6.03 -11.07 0.48
C SER A 101 4.91 -12.11 0.54
N ASP A 102 5.20 -13.23 1.21
CA ASP A 102 4.15 -14.09 1.72
C ASP A 102 3.31 -13.29 2.75
N PRO A 103 1.98 -13.20 2.61
CA PRO A 103 1.10 -12.54 3.57
C PRO A 103 1.24 -13.09 5.00
N ASP A 104 1.57 -14.37 5.17
CA ASP A 104 1.63 -15.01 6.49
C ASP A 104 2.89 -14.62 7.27
N VAL A 105 4.01 -14.30 6.57
CA VAL A 105 5.28 -13.90 7.21
C VAL A 105 5.14 -12.58 7.95
N TYR A 106 4.32 -11.66 7.44
CA TYR A 106 4.13 -10.32 8.01
C TYR A 106 2.82 -10.16 8.77
N LYS A 107 2.09 -11.26 9.05
CA LYS A 107 0.85 -11.22 9.81
C LYS A 107 0.99 -10.57 11.20
N ALA A 108 2.17 -10.69 11.81
CA ALA A 108 2.48 -10.03 13.08
C ALA A 108 2.46 -8.49 12.99
N LEU A 109 2.65 -7.93 11.79
CA LEU A 109 2.53 -6.50 11.54
C LEU A 109 1.08 -6.05 11.37
N GLY A 110 0.11 -6.94 11.10
CA GLY A 110 -1.31 -6.60 10.89
C GLY A 110 -1.99 -7.45 9.80
N GLU A 111 -3.33 -7.45 9.77
CA GLU A 111 -4.09 -8.20 8.76
C GLU A 111 -4.01 -7.56 7.37
N GLY A 112 -3.71 -8.39 6.37
CA GLY A 112 -3.72 -7.99 4.96
C GLY A 112 -2.48 -7.23 4.48
N ILE A 113 -1.47 -7.05 5.33
CA ILE A 113 -0.17 -6.46 5.00
C ILE A 113 0.60 -7.38 4.04
N GLN A 114 1.07 -6.83 2.92
CA GLN A 114 1.85 -7.59 1.94
C GLN A 114 2.91 -6.68 1.30
N PRO A 115 4.03 -6.46 2.01
CA PRO A 115 5.11 -5.65 1.51
C PRO A 115 5.61 -6.16 0.16
N ALA A 116 5.99 -5.23 -0.70
CA ALA A 116 6.72 -5.49 -1.92
C ALA A 116 8.22 -5.20 -1.70
N CYS A 117 9.06 -5.97 -2.36
CA CYS A 117 10.44 -5.60 -2.63
C CYS A 117 10.58 -5.26 -4.10
N PHE A 118 11.28 -4.16 -4.39
CA PHE A 118 11.64 -3.77 -5.74
C PHE A 118 13.16 -3.86 -5.93
N THR A 119 13.57 -4.33 -7.10
CA THR A 119 14.97 -4.31 -7.56
C THR A 119 15.04 -3.55 -8.88
N ILE A 120 15.83 -2.49 -8.93
CA ILE A 120 16.08 -1.66 -10.12
C ILE A 120 17.50 -1.96 -10.58
N ILE A 121 17.68 -2.27 -11.88
CA ILE A 121 18.97 -2.65 -12.47
C ILE A 121 19.22 -1.84 -13.74
N SER A 122 20.38 -1.18 -13.82
CA SER A 122 20.96 -0.65 -15.05
C SER A 122 22.00 -1.65 -15.57
N ALA A 123 21.98 -1.86 -16.89
CA ALA A 123 22.91 -2.73 -17.61
C ALA A 123 24.31 -2.08 -17.81
N GLY A 124 24.52 -0.89 -17.25
CA GLY A 124 25.80 -0.19 -17.30
C GLY A 124 26.28 0.17 -18.72
N PRO A 125 27.53 0.66 -18.80
CA PRO A 125 28.21 0.94 -20.06
C PRO A 125 28.31 -0.22 -21.04
N ASP A 126 28.44 -1.47 -20.58
CA ASP A 126 28.58 -2.63 -21.46
C ASP A 126 27.24 -3.11 -22.07
N GLY A 127 26.12 -2.66 -21.50
CA GLY A 127 24.76 -2.99 -21.94
C GLY A 127 24.36 -4.44 -21.69
N TYR A 128 25.12 -5.17 -20.87
CA TYR A 128 24.92 -6.57 -20.56
C TYR A 128 24.49 -6.76 -19.09
N ASP A 129 23.19 -7.01 -18.92
CA ASP A 129 22.52 -7.10 -17.62
C ASP A 129 22.55 -8.51 -17.01
N LYS A 130 23.73 -8.96 -16.57
CA LYS A 130 23.85 -10.30 -15.99
C LYS A 130 22.96 -10.50 -14.77
N VAL A 131 22.91 -9.50 -13.87
CA VAL A 131 22.09 -9.59 -12.65
C VAL A 131 20.62 -9.88 -12.99
N ALA A 132 20.06 -9.17 -13.97
CA ALA A 132 18.68 -9.33 -14.40
C ALA A 132 18.40 -10.74 -15.00
N ARG A 133 19.38 -11.28 -15.73
CA ARG A 133 19.29 -12.64 -16.31
C ARG A 133 19.35 -13.71 -15.23
N ASP A 134 20.20 -13.54 -14.24
CA ASP A 134 20.29 -14.48 -13.11
C ASP A 134 18.99 -14.47 -12.29
N TYR A 135 18.34 -13.31 -12.12
CA TYR A 135 16.98 -13.21 -11.54
C TYR A 135 15.95 -14.03 -12.34
N SER A 136 15.98 -13.98 -13.68
CA SER A 136 15.09 -14.77 -14.52
C SER A 136 15.30 -16.29 -14.44
N SER A 137 16.42 -16.73 -13.85
CA SER A 137 16.82 -18.14 -13.77
C SER A 137 16.49 -18.83 -12.44
N GLY A 138 15.84 -18.16 -11.47
CA GLY A 138 15.33 -18.83 -10.27
C GLY A 138 15.32 -18.05 -8.95
N VAL A 139 15.51 -16.72 -8.96
CA VAL A 139 15.39 -15.92 -7.73
C VAL A 139 13.97 -15.39 -7.62
N SER A 140 13.11 -16.15 -6.95
CA SER A 140 11.68 -15.86 -6.81
C SER A 140 11.28 -15.36 -5.41
N ASP A 141 12.23 -14.93 -4.57
CA ASP A 141 11.93 -14.77 -3.15
C ASP A 141 12.19 -13.35 -2.63
N TYR A 142 11.17 -12.86 -1.92
CA TYR A 142 11.17 -11.62 -1.15
C TYR A 142 12.31 -11.60 -0.11
N ASP A 143 12.70 -12.76 0.42
CA ASP A 143 13.74 -12.92 1.46
C ASP A 143 15.13 -12.40 1.03
N GLY A 144 15.39 -12.33 -0.28
CA GLY A 144 16.60 -11.76 -0.88
C GLY A 144 16.70 -10.22 -0.82
N CYS A 145 15.73 -9.55 -0.19
CA CYS A 145 15.66 -8.11 0.00
C CYS A 145 15.89 -7.65 1.45
N SER A 146 16.36 -8.54 2.32
CA SER A 146 16.53 -8.31 3.76
C SER A 146 17.59 -7.27 4.14
N MET A 147 18.35 -6.72 3.19
CA MET A 147 19.23 -5.56 3.42
C MET A 147 19.21 -4.63 2.21
N GLY A 148 18.97 -3.34 2.45
CA GLY A 148 19.07 -2.29 1.44
C GLY A 148 20.52 -2.12 1.01
N ASP A 149 20.95 -2.92 0.04
CA ASP A 149 22.25 -2.74 -0.59
C ASP A 149 22.15 -1.53 -1.53
N VAL A 150 22.75 -0.43 -1.08
CA VAL A 150 23.06 0.71 -1.93
C VAL A 150 24.23 0.30 -2.81
N ILE A 151 23.96 0.08 -4.10
CA ILE A 151 24.98 0.01 -5.16
C ILE A 151 26.11 -0.96 -4.78
N ALA A 152 25.80 -2.23 -4.60
CA ALA A 152 26.83 -3.23 -4.42
C ALA A 152 27.38 -3.67 -5.79
N SER A 153 28.69 -3.63 -5.94
CA SER A 153 29.39 -4.41 -6.96
C SER A 153 29.33 -5.89 -6.55
N TYR A 154 28.18 -6.53 -6.77
CA TYR A 154 27.87 -7.96 -6.57
C TYR A 154 27.88 -8.53 -5.12
N PRO A 155 27.01 -9.52 -4.84
CA PRO A 155 27.20 -10.44 -3.71
C PRO A 155 28.51 -11.22 -3.88
N ALA A 156 29.19 -11.54 -2.78
CA ALA A 156 30.57 -12.06 -2.69
C ALA A 156 30.92 -13.36 -3.47
N ASN A 157 30.00 -13.93 -4.25
CA ASN A 157 30.16 -15.22 -4.95
C ASN A 157 30.28 -15.10 -6.49
N PHE A 158 30.28 -13.89 -7.05
CA PHE A 158 30.40 -13.68 -8.51
C PHE A 158 31.83 -13.25 -8.89
N SER A 159 32.53 -14.09 -9.64
CA SER A 159 33.97 -13.97 -9.96
C SER A 159 34.28 -13.16 -11.24
N GLN A 160 33.36 -12.34 -11.73
CA GLN A 160 33.56 -11.49 -12.91
C GLN A 160 33.09 -10.07 -12.60
N GLN A 161 33.95 -9.07 -12.86
CA GLN A 161 33.64 -7.65 -12.75
C GLN A 161 32.69 -7.27 -13.89
N PHE A 162 31.39 -7.15 -13.61
CA PHE A 162 30.44 -6.48 -14.50
C PHE A 162 30.14 -5.09 -13.96
N ASP A 163 29.72 -4.18 -14.84
CA ASP A 163 29.43 -2.77 -14.52
C ASP A 163 27.94 -2.51 -14.21
N ASP A 164 27.13 -3.57 -14.11
CA ASP A 164 25.74 -3.54 -13.63
C ASP A 164 25.62 -2.74 -12.33
N LEU A 165 24.63 -1.85 -12.29
CA LEU A 165 24.28 -1.07 -11.10
C LEU A 165 22.89 -1.47 -10.66
N PHE A 166 22.74 -1.86 -9.40
CA PHE A 166 21.44 -2.21 -8.84
C PHE A 166 21.14 -1.51 -7.52
N TYR A 167 19.84 -1.36 -7.26
CA TYR A 167 19.29 -0.82 -6.03
C TYR A 167 18.05 -1.62 -5.63
N LYS A 168 17.94 -1.89 -4.33
CA LYS A 168 16.82 -2.63 -3.74
C LYS A 168 16.16 -1.79 -2.66
N PHE A 169 14.84 -1.77 -2.63
CA PHE A 169 14.07 -1.16 -1.55
C PHE A 169 12.81 -1.97 -1.27
N THR A 170 12.22 -1.76 -0.08
CA THR A 170 11.01 -2.45 0.36
C THR A 170 9.92 -1.47 0.75
N THR A 171 8.66 -1.90 0.68
CA THR A 171 7.50 -1.10 1.09
C THR A 171 7.11 -1.31 2.56
N VAL A 172 7.91 -2.07 3.32
CA VAL A 172 7.64 -2.41 4.74
C VAL A 172 7.39 -1.17 5.59
N GLY A 173 8.16 -0.09 5.37
CA GLY A 173 7.98 1.16 6.11
C GLY A 173 6.59 1.78 5.90
N PHE A 174 6.12 1.81 4.64
CA PHE A 174 4.78 2.28 4.32
C PHE A 174 3.70 1.36 4.93
N GLU A 175 3.90 0.05 4.87
CA GLU A 175 2.98 -0.95 5.41
C GLU A 175 2.77 -0.80 6.93
N ILE A 176 3.86 -0.58 7.67
CA ILE A 176 3.80 -0.31 9.12
C ILE A 176 3.02 0.97 9.41
N GLU A 177 3.28 2.04 8.65
CA GLU A 177 2.59 3.32 8.82
C GLU A 177 1.10 3.20 8.48
N LEU A 178 0.76 2.50 7.40
CA LEU A 178 -0.62 2.22 7.02
C LEU A 178 -1.35 1.46 8.13
N ASN A 179 -0.75 0.40 8.66
CA ASN A 179 -1.38 -0.39 9.72
C ASN A 179 -1.56 0.40 11.02
N LYS A 180 -0.59 1.26 11.37
CA LYS A 180 -0.75 2.16 12.53
C LYS A 180 -1.97 3.06 12.35
N ASN A 181 -2.10 3.72 11.19
CA ASN A 181 -3.24 4.59 10.89
C ASN A 181 -4.57 3.83 10.90
N VAL A 182 -4.57 2.60 10.39
CA VAL A 182 -5.74 1.71 10.40
C VAL A 182 -6.18 1.38 11.82
N ASN A 183 -5.26 0.97 12.68
CA ASN A 183 -5.60 0.62 14.07
C ASN A 183 -6.11 1.83 14.85
N GLU A 184 -5.47 2.99 14.72
CA GLU A 184 -5.93 4.23 15.35
C GLU A 184 -7.36 4.57 14.91
N ARG A 185 -7.66 4.44 13.61
CA ARG A 185 -9.00 4.68 13.07
C ARG A 185 -10.02 3.65 13.56
N LEU A 186 -9.68 2.37 13.59
CA LEU A 186 -10.58 1.32 14.10
C LEU A 186 -10.86 1.50 15.60
N ASP A 187 -9.89 1.94 16.40
CA ASP A 187 -10.08 2.25 17.81
C ASP A 187 -11.03 3.45 18.03
N GLU A 188 -10.93 4.48 17.19
CA GLU A 188 -11.88 5.60 17.19
C GLU A 188 -13.30 5.14 16.84
N ILE A 189 -13.45 4.32 15.79
CA ILE A 189 -14.74 3.75 15.37
C ILE A 189 -15.35 2.92 16.50
N LYS A 190 -14.56 2.04 17.12
CA LYS A 190 -15.01 1.20 18.23
C LYS A 190 -15.45 2.03 19.44
N THR A 191 -14.70 3.07 19.78
CA THR A 191 -15.03 3.97 20.89
C THR A 191 -16.34 4.71 20.63
N SER A 192 -16.51 5.25 19.41
CA SER A 192 -17.74 5.95 19.00
C SER A 192 -18.95 5.02 18.93
N LEU A 193 -18.78 3.77 18.46
CA LEU A 193 -19.84 2.75 18.46
C LEU A 193 -20.34 2.43 19.87
N VAL A 194 -19.43 2.22 20.82
CA VAL A 194 -19.79 1.94 22.22
C VAL A 194 -20.45 3.16 22.87
N ALA A 195 -19.94 4.36 22.61
CA ALA A 195 -20.53 5.60 23.11
C ALA A 195 -21.95 5.81 22.54
N TYR A 196 -22.14 5.60 21.23
CA TYR A 196 -23.44 5.65 20.55
C TYR A 196 -24.42 4.64 21.18
N ALA A 197 -24.05 3.36 21.26
CA ALA A 197 -24.93 2.33 21.80
C ALA A 197 -25.35 2.63 23.26
N ARG A 198 -24.42 3.13 24.07
CA ARG A 198 -24.70 3.55 25.46
C ARG A 198 -25.63 4.77 25.51
N ALA A 199 -25.38 5.78 24.67
CA ALA A 199 -26.21 6.98 24.61
C ALA A 199 -27.64 6.65 24.16
N GLU A 200 -27.79 5.86 23.10
CA GLU A 200 -29.09 5.41 22.60
C GLU A 200 -29.87 4.62 23.65
N LYS A 201 -29.20 3.71 24.37
CA LYS A 201 -29.82 2.99 25.48
C LYS A 201 -30.37 3.94 26.55
N LEU A 202 -29.52 4.87 27.01
CA LEU A 202 -29.90 5.82 28.06
C LEU A 202 -31.03 6.75 27.60
N ASN A 203 -30.93 7.31 26.39
CA ASN A 203 -31.94 8.20 25.82
C ASN A 203 -33.29 7.51 25.71
N ARG A 204 -33.30 6.26 25.24
CA ARG A 204 -34.55 5.51 25.06
C ARG A 204 -35.19 5.13 26.38
N ILE A 205 -34.39 4.64 27.34
CA ILE A 205 -34.90 4.35 28.69
C ILE A 205 -35.45 5.64 29.34
N SER A 206 -34.77 6.79 29.21
CA SER A 206 -35.27 8.06 29.73
C SER A 206 -36.59 8.45 29.10
N HIS A 207 -36.67 8.43 27.76
CA HIS A 207 -37.87 8.74 26.99
C HIS A 207 -39.06 7.90 27.45
N CYS A 208 -38.90 6.58 27.51
CA CYS A 208 -39.98 5.66 27.87
C CYS A 208 -40.44 5.82 29.32
N ASN A 209 -39.53 6.14 30.24
CA ASN A 209 -39.85 6.38 31.65
C ASN A 209 -40.46 7.78 31.92
N GLU A 210 -40.29 8.73 31.00
CA GLU A 210 -40.89 10.07 31.09
C GLU A 210 -42.32 10.12 30.55
N LEU A 211 -42.70 9.17 29.69
CA LEU A 211 -44.06 9.03 29.18
C LEU A 211 -45.01 8.52 30.27
N ASP A 212 -46.29 8.89 30.16
CA ASP A 212 -47.32 8.21 30.94
C ASP A 212 -47.47 6.74 30.47
N PRO A 213 -47.85 5.79 31.36
CA PRO A 213 -47.82 4.37 31.04
C PRO A 213 -48.64 3.99 29.80
N ALA A 214 -49.77 4.66 29.54
CA ALA A 214 -50.59 4.38 28.38
C ALA A 214 -49.91 4.83 27.06
N ALA A 215 -49.17 5.93 27.08
CA ALA A 215 -48.38 6.37 25.93
C ALA A 215 -47.15 5.49 25.71
N ALA A 216 -46.42 5.12 26.78
CA ALA A 216 -45.27 4.22 26.67
C ALA A 216 -45.64 2.87 26.04
N ASN A 217 -46.78 2.30 26.43
CA ASN A 217 -47.30 1.04 25.88
C ASN A 217 -47.69 1.11 24.40
N LEU A 218 -47.91 2.30 23.84
CA LEU A 218 -48.27 2.51 22.43
C LEU A 218 -47.07 2.96 21.58
N ASP A 219 -45.97 3.34 22.22
CA ASP A 219 -44.77 3.81 21.54
C ASP A 219 -43.91 2.61 21.11
N SER A 220 -43.78 2.41 19.78
CA SER A 220 -42.96 1.34 19.19
C SER A 220 -41.47 1.42 19.51
N THR A 221 -41.03 2.52 20.15
CA THR A 221 -39.67 2.67 20.65
C THR A 221 -39.51 2.17 22.08
N CYS A 222 -40.60 2.03 22.81
CA CYS A 222 -40.63 1.55 24.19
C CYS A 222 -41.02 0.08 24.28
N ASP A 223 -42.04 -0.31 23.52
CA ASP A 223 -42.50 -1.69 23.37
C ASP A 223 -41.87 -2.29 22.09
N LEU A 224 -40.78 -3.06 22.26
CA LEU A 224 -40.02 -3.59 21.12
C LEU A 224 -40.61 -4.88 20.57
N ASP A 225 -41.33 -5.65 21.39
CA ASP A 225 -41.96 -6.90 20.99
C ASP A 225 -43.42 -6.73 20.52
N SER A 226 -43.94 -5.51 20.63
CA SER A 226 -45.32 -5.14 20.29
C SER A 226 -46.37 -5.87 21.12
N SER A 227 -46.04 -6.21 22.38
CA SER A 227 -46.95 -6.85 23.34
C SER A 227 -48.09 -5.93 23.80
N GLY A 228 -47.96 -4.62 23.57
CA GLY A 228 -48.83 -3.57 24.08
C GLY A 228 -48.51 -3.17 25.52
N VAL A 229 -47.35 -3.58 26.04
CA VAL A 229 -46.88 -3.25 27.39
C VAL A 229 -45.41 -2.88 27.34
N TYR A 230 -45.06 -1.69 27.84
CA TYR A 230 -43.68 -1.31 28.02
C TYR A 230 -43.06 -2.08 29.20
N GLU A 231 -42.03 -2.87 28.91
CA GLU A 231 -41.16 -3.48 29.91
C GLU A 231 -39.71 -3.03 29.75
N GLN A 232 -39.14 -2.36 30.77
CA GLN A 232 -37.74 -1.90 30.70
C GLN A 232 -36.75 -3.05 30.45
N SER A 233 -37.06 -4.27 30.89
CA SER A 233 -36.24 -5.46 30.61
C SER A 233 -36.07 -5.76 29.13
N GLU A 234 -37.01 -5.39 28.27
CA GLU A 234 -36.86 -5.55 26.81
C GLU A 234 -35.80 -4.60 26.27
N LEU A 235 -35.84 -3.34 26.69
CA LEU A 235 -34.82 -2.34 26.36
C LEU A 235 -33.47 -2.76 26.92
N ASP A 236 -33.41 -3.31 28.14
CA ASP A 236 -32.17 -3.77 28.72
C ASP A 236 -31.52 -4.92 27.95
N ASN A 237 -32.33 -5.75 27.29
CA ASN A 237 -31.89 -6.89 26.50
C ASN A 237 -31.69 -6.57 25.00
N ALA A 238 -32.02 -5.38 24.52
CA ALA A 238 -31.86 -5.01 23.12
C ALA A 238 -30.39 -4.71 22.75
N ASN A 239 -30.05 -4.98 21.49
CA ASN A 239 -28.79 -4.55 20.88
C ASN A 239 -28.93 -3.12 20.35
N TYR A 240 -28.09 -2.22 20.87
CA TYR A 240 -28.07 -0.80 20.49
C TYR A 240 -27.00 -0.46 19.46
N PHE A 241 -26.19 -1.43 19.02
CA PHE A 241 -25.31 -1.21 17.87
C PHE A 241 -26.15 -1.08 16.58
N PRO A 242 -25.71 -0.27 15.59
CA PRO A 242 -26.33 -0.24 14.27
C PRO A 242 -26.41 -1.65 13.68
N LYS A 243 -27.57 -2.07 13.16
CA LYS A 243 -27.73 -3.45 12.68
C LYS A 243 -26.92 -3.69 11.40
N SER A 244 -26.13 -4.75 11.34
CA SER A 244 -25.46 -5.20 10.12
C SER A 244 -26.29 -6.27 9.40
N THR A 245 -26.24 -6.29 8.06
CA THR A 245 -26.83 -7.40 7.27
C THR A 245 -26.15 -8.75 7.54
N LEU A 246 -24.98 -8.76 8.17
CA LEU A 246 -24.25 -9.98 8.53
C LEU A 246 -24.81 -10.66 9.78
N ASP A 247 -25.49 -9.92 10.65
CA ASP A 247 -26.12 -10.51 11.82
C ASP A 247 -27.43 -11.20 11.43
N SER A 248 -27.37 -12.53 11.37
CA SER A 248 -28.52 -13.41 11.13
C SER A 248 -29.10 -14.01 12.42
N SER A 249 -28.59 -13.61 13.58
CA SER A 249 -29.10 -14.07 14.88
C SER A 249 -30.52 -13.53 15.16
N ALA A 250 -31.16 -14.10 16.18
CA ALA A 250 -32.45 -13.63 16.69
C ALA A 250 -32.31 -12.44 17.67
N ALA A 251 -31.18 -11.72 17.67
CA ALA A 251 -31.02 -10.54 18.52
C ALA A 251 -32.08 -9.47 18.20
N VAL A 252 -32.68 -8.92 19.24
CA VAL A 252 -33.60 -7.78 19.12
C VAL A 252 -32.78 -6.51 19.03
N TYR A 253 -32.96 -5.74 17.97
CA TYR A 253 -32.25 -4.47 17.79
C TYR A 253 -33.14 -3.30 18.17
N ALA A 254 -32.57 -2.32 18.87
CA ALA A 254 -33.26 -1.09 19.19
C ALA A 254 -33.63 -0.28 17.93
N ASN A 255 -32.77 -0.32 16.91
CA ASN A 255 -32.98 0.32 15.62
C ASN A 255 -33.04 -0.73 14.49
N THR A 256 -34.04 -0.62 13.62
CA THR A 256 -34.26 -1.57 12.52
C THR A 256 -33.50 -1.22 11.23
N ALA A 257 -32.94 0.00 11.14
CA ALA A 257 -32.08 0.40 10.04
C ALA A 257 -30.88 -0.56 9.95
N THR A 258 -30.74 -1.19 8.78
CA THR A 258 -29.75 -2.23 8.53
C THR A 258 -28.70 -1.72 7.54
N TYR A 259 -27.44 -1.97 7.84
CA TYR A 259 -26.28 -1.52 7.06
C TYR A 259 -25.57 -2.71 6.43
N ASN A 260 -25.36 -2.66 5.12
CA ASN A 260 -24.62 -3.70 4.40
C ASN A 260 -23.12 -3.34 4.33
N PRO A 261 -22.22 -4.12 4.95
CA PRO A 261 -20.79 -3.83 4.96
C PRO A 261 -20.10 -4.01 3.61
N THR A 262 -20.81 -4.49 2.57
CA THR A 262 -20.30 -4.48 1.20
C THR A 262 -20.71 -3.23 0.41
N VAL A 263 -21.51 -2.34 0.99
CA VAL A 263 -22.05 -1.14 0.33
C VAL A 263 -21.42 0.09 0.97
N ALA A 264 -20.64 0.84 0.17
CA ALA A 264 -19.94 2.04 0.62
C ALA A 264 -20.84 3.06 1.32
N THR A 265 -21.95 3.43 0.67
CA THR A 265 -22.91 4.40 1.19
C THR A 265 -23.49 3.99 2.54
N ASP A 266 -23.68 2.69 2.78
CA ASP A 266 -24.19 2.19 4.06
C ASP A 266 -23.15 2.39 5.16
N MET A 267 -21.88 2.06 4.91
CA MET A 267 -20.80 2.29 5.88
C MET A 267 -20.58 3.77 6.16
N GLU A 268 -20.62 4.62 5.14
CA GLU A 268 -20.56 6.08 5.31
C GLU A 268 -21.71 6.59 6.18
N ASN A 269 -22.93 6.12 5.94
CA ASN A 269 -24.11 6.54 6.71
C ASN A 269 -24.08 5.99 8.15
N MET A 270 -23.58 4.78 8.36
CA MET A 270 -23.37 4.22 9.70
C MET A 270 -22.33 5.01 10.48
N LEU A 271 -21.21 5.38 9.86
CA LEU A 271 -20.18 6.21 10.51
C LEU A 271 -20.72 7.60 10.86
N TYR A 272 -21.49 8.20 9.95
CA TYR A 272 -22.15 9.46 10.21
C TYR A 272 -23.14 9.36 11.38
N LEU A 273 -23.92 8.27 11.46
CA LEU A 273 -24.86 8.03 12.56
C LEU A 273 -24.16 8.00 13.92
N ILE A 274 -22.98 7.37 14.02
CA ILE A 274 -22.20 7.29 15.26
C ILE A 274 -21.33 8.53 15.51
N GLY A 275 -21.52 9.61 14.74
CA GLY A 275 -20.84 10.88 14.93
C GLY A 275 -19.44 10.98 14.34
N LEU A 276 -19.06 10.08 13.41
CA LEU A 276 -17.77 10.08 12.73
C LEU A 276 -17.86 10.59 11.28
N PRO A 277 -16.75 11.08 10.71
CA PRO A 277 -16.72 11.48 9.30
C PRO A 277 -17.00 10.30 8.37
N LYS A 278 -17.78 10.53 7.31
CA LYS A 278 -18.08 9.52 6.27
C LYS A 278 -16.81 8.90 5.65
N ALA A 279 -15.75 9.71 5.52
CA ALA A 279 -14.46 9.27 4.97
C ALA A 279 -13.82 8.11 5.74
N TYR A 280 -14.21 7.88 7.01
CA TYR A 280 -13.72 6.74 7.79
C TYR A 280 -14.23 5.40 7.24
N ALA A 281 -15.18 5.40 6.30
CA ALA A 281 -15.64 4.20 5.61
C ALA A 281 -14.50 3.57 4.83
N TYR A 282 -13.49 4.36 4.48
CA TYR A 282 -12.29 3.91 3.81
C TYR A 282 -11.06 4.13 4.69
N ASP A 283 -10.07 3.28 4.56
CA ASP A 283 -8.74 3.57 5.08
C ASP A 283 -7.89 4.33 4.04
N ASN A 284 -6.63 4.59 4.37
CA ASN A 284 -5.71 5.28 3.46
C ASN A 284 -5.30 4.45 2.24
N ALA A 285 -5.64 3.15 2.22
CA ALA A 285 -5.45 2.25 1.09
C ALA A 285 -6.77 2.02 0.30
N ASN A 286 -7.80 2.82 0.57
CA ASN A 286 -9.12 2.75 -0.07
C ASN A 286 -9.84 1.39 0.12
N ARG A 287 -9.51 0.66 1.20
CA ARG A 287 -10.24 -0.54 1.63
C ARG A 287 -11.51 -0.12 2.34
N LEU A 288 -12.62 -0.80 2.07
CA LEU A 288 -13.90 -0.50 2.70
C LEU A 288 -13.97 -1.11 4.11
N LEU A 289 -14.53 -0.36 5.06
CA LEU A 289 -14.82 -0.82 6.41
C LEU A 289 -15.82 -1.96 6.36
N TYR A 290 -15.43 -3.10 6.89
CA TYR A 290 -16.30 -4.23 7.15
C TYR A 290 -16.77 -4.17 8.59
N TYR A 291 -18.08 -4.31 8.80
CA TYR A 291 -18.72 -4.17 10.10
C TYR A 291 -19.73 -5.28 10.35
N ASN A 292 -19.57 -5.98 11.47
CA ASN A 292 -20.53 -6.91 12.00
C ASN A 292 -20.99 -6.43 13.37
N SER A 293 -22.30 -6.21 13.53
CA SER A 293 -22.92 -5.69 14.74
C SER A 293 -23.01 -6.71 15.88
N ASN A 294 -22.77 -7.99 15.59
CA ASN A 294 -22.87 -9.10 16.54
C ASN A 294 -21.99 -10.28 16.12
N ASP A 295 -20.69 -10.16 16.36
CA ASP A 295 -19.67 -11.10 15.91
C ASP A 295 -19.89 -12.53 16.43
N LYS A 296 -20.51 -12.66 17.61
CA LYS A 296 -20.78 -13.96 18.24
C LYS A 296 -22.18 -14.51 17.98
N ALA A 297 -22.96 -13.84 17.12
CA ALA A 297 -24.36 -14.19 16.88
C ALA A 297 -25.17 -14.37 18.19
N ALA A 298 -24.87 -13.56 19.21
CA ALA A 298 -25.52 -13.65 20.50
C ALA A 298 -26.99 -13.26 20.38
N THR A 299 -27.90 -13.99 21.05
CA THR A 299 -29.34 -13.66 21.06
C THR A 299 -29.73 -12.79 22.25
N ALA A 300 -28.85 -12.64 23.24
CA ALA A 300 -29.02 -11.83 24.43
C ALA A 300 -27.70 -11.10 24.76
N PRO A 301 -27.71 -10.03 25.58
CA PRO A 301 -26.49 -9.35 26.00
C PRO A 301 -25.47 -10.29 26.67
N GLU A 302 -24.16 -10.04 26.59
CA GLU A 302 -23.48 -8.89 25.98
C GLU A 302 -23.27 -9.03 24.47
N TYR A 303 -23.62 -7.99 23.70
CA TYR A 303 -23.36 -7.92 22.26
C TYR A 303 -21.96 -7.38 21.98
N ILE A 304 -21.28 -7.95 20.99
CA ILE A 304 -19.92 -7.55 20.60
C ILE A 304 -19.92 -7.29 19.10
N ALA A 305 -19.60 -6.06 18.70
CA ALA A 305 -19.36 -5.73 17.30
C ALA A 305 -17.90 -6.04 16.90
N SER A 306 -17.68 -6.46 15.66
CA SER A 306 -16.37 -6.61 15.04
C SER A 306 -16.25 -5.73 13.80
N MET A 307 -15.02 -5.27 13.54
CA MET A 307 -14.73 -4.35 12.45
C MET A 307 -13.29 -4.51 11.98
N TYR A 308 -13.09 -4.40 10.66
CA TYR A 308 -11.79 -4.39 10.01
C TYR A 308 -11.93 -3.80 8.60
N TYR A 309 -10.83 -3.39 7.98
CA TYR A 309 -10.87 -2.94 6.57
C TYR A 309 -10.63 -4.13 5.63
N LYS A 310 -11.60 -4.39 4.75
CA LYS A 310 -11.59 -5.56 3.86
C LYS A 310 -11.06 -5.19 2.47
N LYS A 311 -10.24 -6.09 1.91
CA LYS A 311 -9.79 -6.06 0.50
C LYS A 311 -10.95 -6.32 -0.45
#